data_AF-X1JCQ3-F1
#
_entry.id   AF-X1JCQ3-F1
#
_cell.length_a   1.000
_cell.length_b   1.000
_cell.length_c   1.000
_cell.angle_alpha   90.00
_cell.angle_beta   90.00
_cell.angle_gamma   90.00
#
_symmetry.space_group_name_H-M   'P 1'
#
loop_
_entity.id
_entity.type
_entity.pdbx_description
1 polymer ?
#
loop_
_entity_poly.entity_id
_entity_poly.type
_entity_poly.pdbx_seq_one_letter_code
_entity_poly.pdbx_strand_id
1 'polypeptide(L)' 'MDAGAEPLGRSFYRRDTAIVAQELLGKIVVRRLGRQNLKGRIVETE' A
#
# COMPACT_ATOMS: atom_id res chain seq x y z
N MET A 1 -7.28 -2.28 -17.35
CA MET A 1 -6.73 -2.53 -16.01
C MET A 1 -5.41 -1.77 -15.97
N ASP A 2 -5.23 -0.81 -15.05
CA ASP A 2 -3.93 -0.15 -14.86
C ASP A 2 -2.92 -1.25 -14.50
N ALA A 3 -2.02 -1.58 -15.42
CA ALA A 3 -0.95 -2.54 -15.16
C ALA A 3 0.00 -1.91 -14.13
N GLY A 4 -0.09 -2.34 -12.87
CA GLY A 4 0.84 -1.90 -11.84
C GLY A 4 0.30 -2.06 -10.42
N ALA A 5 0.68 -3.18 -9.80
CA ALA A 5 0.49 -3.58 -8.40
C ALA A 5 -0.86 -4.20 -8.01
N GLU A 6 -0.77 -5.47 -7.61
CA GLU A 6 -1.83 -6.18 -6.88
C GLU A 6 -1.92 -5.66 -5.44
N PRO A 7 -3.12 -5.63 -4.83
CA PRO A 7 -3.26 -5.33 -3.41
C PRO A 7 -2.40 -6.27 -2.56
N LEU A 8 -1.77 -5.72 -1.52
CA LEU A 8 -1.05 -6.54 -0.54
C LEU A 8 -2.04 -7.46 0.18
N GLY A 9 -1.71 -8.74 0.27
CA GLY A 9 -2.55 -9.74 0.92
C GLY A 9 -2.61 -9.57 2.44
N ARG A 10 -3.59 -10.19 3.09
CA ARG A 10 -3.72 -10.17 4.57
C ARG A 10 -2.46 -10.66 5.30
N SER A 11 -1.73 -11.60 4.72
CA SER A 11 -0.47 -12.11 5.27
C SER A 11 0.62 -11.04 5.40
N PHE A 12 0.63 -10.03 4.53
CA PHE A 12 1.56 -8.90 4.63
C PHE A 12 1.33 -8.12 5.92
N TYR A 13 0.07 -7.88 6.29
CA TYR A 13 -0.30 -7.08 7.45
C TYR A 13 -0.29 -7.86 8.77
N ARG A 14 -0.40 -9.20 8.74
CA ARG A 14 -0.43 -10.07 9.93
C ARG A 14 0.97 -10.50 10.34
N ARG A 15 1.85 -9.53 10.53
CA ARG A 15 3.24 -9.71 10.97
C ARG A 15 3.55 -8.72 12.09
N ASP A 16 4.77 -8.77 12.60
CA ASP A 16 5.29 -7.78 13.53
C ASP A 16 5.11 -6.34 12.98
N THR A 17 4.64 -5.44 13.84
CA THR A 17 4.25 -4.08 13.42
C THR A 17 5.45 -3.24 12.97
N ALA A 18 6.62 -3.39 13.61
CA ALA A 18 7.82 -2.66 13.24
C ALA A 18 8.33 -3.11 11.86
N ILE A 19 8.23 -4.42 11.56
CA ILE A 19 8.53 -4.95 10.23
C ILE A 19 7.55 -4.40 9.18
N VAL A 20 6.25 -4.41 9.48
CA VAL A 20 5.23 -3.91 8.54
C VAL A 20 5.41 -2.43 8.25
N ALA A 21 5.69 -1.61 9.27
CA ALA A 21 5.95 -0.18 9.11
C ALA A 21 7.13 0.08 8.16
N GLN A 22 8.27 -0.57 8.40
CA GLN A 22 9.46 -0.45 7.54
C GLN A 22 9.17 -0.89 6.10
N GLU A 23 8.45 -1.99 5.91
CA GLU A 23 8.15 -2.53 4.58
C GLU A 23 7.03 -1.80 3.84
N LEU A 24 6.23 -0.99 4.54
CA LEU A 24 5.22 -0.12 3.94
C LEU A 24 5.85 1.09 3.25
N LEU A 25 7.04 1.53 3.67
CA LEU A 25 7.75 2.63 3.02
C LEU A 25 7.98 2.32 1.53
N GLY A 26 7.64 3.30 0.68
CA GLY A 26 7.71 3.17 -0.77
C GLY A 26 6.54 2.43 -1.43
N LYS A 27 5.64 1.78 -0.67
CA LYS A 27 4.41 1.21 -1.22
C LYS A 27 3.43 2.31 -1.63
N ILE A 28 2.44 1.95 -2.43
CA ILE A 28 1.43 2.87 -2.94
C ILE A 28 0.09 2.60 -2.28
N VAL A 29 -0.48 3.62 -1.63
CA VAL A 29 -1.89 3.64 -1.24
C VAL A 29 -2.71 4.06 -2.45
N VAL A 30 -3.69 3.25 -2.81
CA VAL A 30 -4.57 3.50 -3.95
C VAL A 30 -5.99 3.74 -3.45
N ARG A 31 -6.58 4.89 -3.81
CA ARG A 31 -7.98 5.22 -3.56
C ARG A 31 -8.71 5.32 -4.90
N ARG A 32 -9.68 4.44 -5.13
CA ARG A 32 -10.54 4.47 -6.32
C ARG A 32 -11.77 5.35 -6.05
N LEU A 33 -11.99 6.36 -6.90
CA LEU A 33 -13.12 7.28 -6.86
C LEU A 33 -13.85 7.24 -8.20
N GLY A 34 -14.83 6.33 -8.33
CA GLY A 34 -15.51 6.08 -9.59
C GLY A 34 -14.53 5.64 -10.68
N ARG A 35 -14.28 6.51 -11.66
CA ARG A 35 -13.34 6.27 -12.78
C ARG A 35 -11.92 6.78 -12.51
N GLN A 36 -11.68 7.44 -11.38
CA GLN A 36 -10.37 8.02 -11.03
C GLN A 36 -9.63 7.15 -10.02
N ASN A 37 -8.31 7.05 -10.18
CA ASN A 37 -7.40 6.41 -9.23
C ASN A 37 -6.49 7.47 -8.62
N LEU A 38 -6.67 7.77 -7.33
CA LEU A 38 -5.70 8.53 -6.55
C LEU A 38 -4.62 7.58 -6.04
N LYS A 39 -3.36 7.98 -6.18
CA LYS A 39 -2.19 7.18 -5.75
C LYS A 39 -1.29 8.06 -4.88
N GLY A 40 -0.93 7.56 -3.70
CA GLY A 40 0.04 8.19 -2.81
C GLY A 40 1.14 7.20 -2.46
N ARG A 41 2.41 7.62 -2.53
CA ARG A 41 3.52 6.82 -2.02
C ARG A 41 3.62 7.02 -0.51
N ILE A 42 3.74 5.93 0.24
CA ILE A 42 4.01 5.97 1.67
C ILE A 42 5.47 6.40 1.85
N VAL A 43 5.68 7.52 2.53
CA VAL A 43 7.00 8.09 2.81
C VAL A 43 7.36 8.05 4.29
N GLU A 44 6.38 7.79 5.14
CA GLU A 44 6.50 7.77 6.60
C GLU A 44 5.46 6.80 7.17
N THR A 45 5.81 6.14 8.27
CA THR A 45 4.97 5.18 8.99
C THR A 45 5.33 5.20 10.47
N GLU A 46 4.34 5.00 11.33
CA GLU A 46 4.50 4.69 12.76
C GLU A 46 3.78 3.37 13.08
#